data_AF-A0A257WUX5-F1
#
_entry.id   AF-A0A257WUX5-F1
#
_cell.length_a   1.000
_cell.length_b   1.000
_cell.length_c   1.000
_cell.angle_alpha   90.00
_cell.angle_beta   90.00
_cell.angle_gamma   90.00
#
_symmetry.space_group_name_H-M   'P 1'
#
loop_
_entity.id
_entity.type
_entity.pdbx_description
1 polymer ?
#
loop_
_entity_poly.entity_id
_entity_poly.type
_entity_poly.pdbx_seq_one_letter_code
_entity_poly.pdbx_strand_id
1 'polypeptide(L)'
;MSPYNLAALLSPTSLAVIGGSDAPGSVGQVVVENLVSGGFTGPIYLVNPRPLSIAGTRWKATIAELPEAPELAVVAVPAAAVPQVIADLGAAGVKIAV
;
A
#
# COMPACT_ATOMS: atom_id res chain seq x y z
N MET A 1 11.33 4.76 -24.36
CA MET A 1 10.95 4.45 -22.96
C MET A 1 11.05 2.94 -22.82
N SER A 2 11.85 2.42 -21.88
CA SER A 2 11.95 0.96 -21.67
C SER A 2 10.57 0.40 -21.30
N PRO A 3 10.12 -0.73 -21.86
CA PRO A 3 8.88 -1.40 -21.41
C PRO A 3 8.98 -1.91 -19.97
N TYR A 4 10.20 -1.99 -19.41
CA TYR A 4 10.48 -2.43 -18.04
C TYR A 4 10.90 -1.24 -17.19
N ASN A 5 9.96 -0.35 -16.85
CA ASN A 5 10.23 0.73 -15.90
C ASN A 5 9.96 0.24 -14.47
N LEU A 6 11.03 -0.14 -13.76
CA LEU A 6 10.97 -0.59 -12.36
C LEU A 6 11.19 0.53 -11.35
N ALA A 7 11.22 1.81 -11.78
CA ALA A 7 11.46 2.92 -10.87
C ALA A 7 10.42 2.97 -9.73
N ALA A 8 9.15 2.74 -10.06
CA ALA A 8 8.07 2.69 -9.07
C ALA A 8 8.18 1.50 -8.10
N LEU A 9 8.96 0.45 -8.42
CA LEU A 9 9.22 -0.66 -7.52
C LEU A 9 10.41 -0.37 -6.59
N LEU A 10 11.47 0.23 -7.14
CA LEU A 10 12.75 0.40 -6.45
C LEU A 10 12.88 1.73 -5.71
N SER A 11 12.16 2.76 -6.15
CA SER A 11 12.21 4.12 -5.58
C SER A 11 10.86 4.83 -5.78
N PRO A 12 9.74 4.28 -5.26
CA PRO A 12 8.45 4.93 -5.34
C PRO A 12 8.46 6.24 -4.55
N THR A 13 7.68 7.21 -5.02
CA THR A 13 7.43 8.48 -4.34
C THR A 13 6.19 8.44 -3.46
N SER A 14 5.31 7.45 -3.65
CA SER A 14 4.10 7.21 -2.85
C SER A 14 3.79 5.71 -2.75
N LEU A 15 3.23 5.28 -1.62
CA LEU A 15 2.95 3.87 -1.35
C LEU A 15 1.58 3.65 -0.68
N ALA A 16 0.88 2.58 -1.04
CA ALA A 16 -0.26 2.07 -0.27
C ALA A 16 -0.02 0.65 0.26
N VAL A 17 -0.29 0.42 1.54
CA VAL A 17 -0.28 -0.92 2.16
C VAL A 17 -1.73 -1.40 2.26
N ILE A 18 -2.12 -2.32 1.36
CA ILE A 18 -3.43 -2.94 1.36
C ILE A 18 -3.43 -4.07 2.38
N GLY A 19 -4.35 -4.01 3.35
CA GLY A 19 -4.26 -4.87 4.52
C GLY A 19 -3.21 -4.38 5.54
N GLY A 20 -2.81 -3.11 5.48
CA GLY A 20 -2.05 -2.48 6.57
C GLY A 20 -2.77 -2.69 7.90
N SER A 21 -2.05 -2.98 8.97
CA SER A 21 -2.64 -3.36 10.26
C SER A 21 -1.76 -2.93 11.43
N ASP A 22 -2.36 -2.79 12.60
CA ASP A 22 -1.71 -2.60 13.91
C ASP A 22 -1.66 -3.90 14.74
N ALA A 23 -2.08 -5.03 14.15
CA ALA A 23 -2.22 -6.29 14.86
C ALA A 23 -0.83 -6.93 15.04
N PRO A 24 -0.40 -7.21 16.29
CA PRO A 24 0.91 -7.78 16.58
C PRO A 24 1.20 -9.04 15.77
N GLY A 25 2.32 -9.04 15.03
CA GLY A 25 2.80 -10.18 14.24
C GLY A 25 2.11 -10.33 12.87
N SER A 26 1.22 -9.42 12.49
CA SER A 26 0.64 -9.43 11.15
C SER A 26 1.64 -8.94 10.10
N VAL A 27 1.56 -9.47 8.88
CA VAL A 27 2.40 -9.02 7.75
C VAL A 27 2.18 -7.52 7.49
N GLY A 28 0.94 -7.06 7.53
CA GLY A 28 0.60 -5.65 7.34
C GLY A 28 1.27 -4.73 8.36
N GLN A 29 1.33 -5.13 9.63
CA GLN A 29 2.06 -4.37 10.66
C GLN A 29 3.56 -4.31 10.35
N VAL A 30 4.19 -5.45 10.09
CA VAL A 30 5.63 -5.53 9.82
C VAL A 30 6.04 -4.68 8.61
N VAL A 31 5.24 -4.69 7.54
CA VAL A 31 5.47 -3.85 6.36
C VAL A 31 5.43 -2.37 6.72
N VAL A 32 4.41 -1.94 7.47
CA VAL A 32 4.26 -0.53 7.88
C VAL A 32 5.41 -0.09 8.78
N GLU A 33 5.77 -0.91 9.76
CA GLU A 33 6.90 -0.64 10.65
C GLU A 33 8.20 -0.47 9.86
N ASN A 34 8.49 -1.39 8.93
CA ASN A 34 9.69 -1.31 8.09
C ASN A 34 9.74 -0.05 7.23
N LEU A 35 8.60 0.38 6.68
CA LEU A 35 8.53 1.59 5.86
C LEU A 35 8.77 2.85 6.70
N VAL A 36 8.17 2.93 7.89
CA VAL A 36 8.32 4.07 8.80
C VAL A 36 9.72 4.12 9.38
N SER A 37 10.23 3.00 9.93
CA SER A 37 11.58 2.94 10.50
C SER A 37 12.68 3.02 9.46
N GLY A 38 12.40 2.57 8.23
CA GLY A 38 13.30 2.67 7.07
C GLY A 38 13.41 4.09 6.50
N GLY A 39 12.64 5.04 7.00
CA GLY A 39 12.73 6.44 6.62
C GLY A 39 12.14 6.75 5.24
N PHE A 40 11.13 5.99 4.79
CA PHE A 40 10.40 6.33 3.58
C PHE A 40 9.79 7.73 3.71
N THR A 41 10.13 8.62 2.79
CA THR A 41 9.78 10.05 2.89
C THR A 41 8.49 10.43 2.15
N GLY A 42 8.00 9.54 1.28
CA GLY A 42 6.72 9.70 0.59
C GLY A 42 5.51 9.41 1.48
N PRO A 43 4.29 9.74 1.02
CA PRO A 43 3.09 9.38 1.75
C PRO A 43 2.89 7.86 1.78
N ILE A 44 2.62 7.34 2.99
CA ILE A 44 2.26 5.95 3.24
C ILE A 44 0.76 5.91 3.53
N TYR A 45 -0.01 5.30 2.62
CA TYR A 45 -1.44 5.09 2.80
C TYR A 45 -1.71 3.69 3.38
N LEU A 46 -2.43 3.59 4.48
CA LEU A 46 -2.92 2.32 5.02
C LEU A 46 -4.35 2.11 4.53
N VAL A 47 -4.59 1.02 3.81
CA VAL A 47 -5.94 0.66 3.37
C VAL A 47 -6.42 -0.52 4.19
N ASN A 48 -7.37 -0.24 5.09
CA ASN A 48 -7.99 -1.23 5.95
C ASN A 48 -9.42 -0.80 6.31
N PRO A 49 -10.44 -1.68 6.22
CA PRO A 49 -11.80 -1.34 6.62
C PRO A 49 -11.91 -0.87 8.08
N ARG A 50 -11.02 -1.33 8.96
CA ARG A 50 -10.95 -0.88 10.35
C ARG A 50 -10.12 0.41 10.43
N PRO A 51 -10.54 1.41 11.23
CA PRO A 51 -9.73 2.60 11.51
C PRO A 51 -8.35 2.23 12.06
N LEU A 52 -7.31 2.86 11.53
CA LEU A 52 -5.93 2.71 12.00
C LEU A 52 -5.32 4.09 12.26
N SER A 53 -4.48 4.17 13.29
CA SER A 53 -3.73 5.38 13.62
C SER A 53 -2.28 5.02 13.93
N ILE A 54 -1.46 4.99 12.87
CA ILE A 54 -0.02 4.73 12.96
C ILE A 54 0.73 6.00 12.58
N ALA A 55 1.66 6.43 13.44
CA ALA A 55 2.43 7.65 13.21
C ALA A 55 3.17 7.60 11.87
N GLY A 56 3.15 8.72 11.13
CA GLY A 56 3.77 8.82 9.80
C GLY A 56 2.93 8.22 8.66
N THR A 57 1.71 7.76 8.92
CA THR A 57 0.84 7.15 7.89
C THR A 57 -0.50 7.86 7.76
N ARG A 58 -1.22 7.59 6.66
CA ARG A 58 -2.57 8.10 6.39
C ARG A 58 -3.51 6.92 6.18
N TRP A 59 -4.55 6.81 6.99
CA TRP A 59 -5.52 5.73 6.87
C TRP A 59 -6.65 6.04 5.87
N LYS A 60 -7.11 5.01 5.16
CA LYS A 60 -8.29 4.97 4.30
C LYS A 60 -9.03 3.65 4.46
N ALA A 61 -10.36 3.68 4.40
CA ALA A 61 -11.13 2.44 4.55
C ALA A 61 -11.07 1.57 3.28
N THR A 62 -11.00 2.21 2.11
CA THR A 62 -11.02 1.55 0.81
C THR A 62 -9.99 2.14 -0.16
N ILE A 63 -9.64 1.38 -1.21
CA ILE A 63 -8.72 1.82 -2.27
C ILE A 63 -9.28 3.06 -2.99
N ALA A 64 -10.60 3.13 -3.17
CA ALA A 64 -11.28 4.24 -3.85
C ALA A 64 -11.20 5.58 -3.11
N GLU A 65 -10.91 5.57 -1.80
CA GLU A 65 -10.75 6.80 -1.01
C GLU A 65 -9.33 7.38 -1.05
N LEU A 66 -8.40 6.70 -1.73
CA LEU A 66 -7.06 7.22 -1.96
C LEU A 66 -7.16 8.50 -2.79
N PRO A 67 -6.47 9.59 -2.40
CA PRO A 67 -6.57 10.88 -3.08
C PRO A 67 -5.96 10.84 -4.50
N GLU A 68 -5.04 9.89 -4.72
CA GLU A 68 -4.35 9.66 -5.98
C GLU A 68 -3.91 8.18 -6.05
N ALA A 69 -3.60 7.72 -7.26
CA ALA A 69 -3.03 6.40 -7.45
C ALA A 69 -1.61 6.34 -6.87
N PRO A 70 -1.32 5.48 -5.89
CA PRO A 70 0.04 5.28 -5.41
C PRO A 70 0.93 4.68 -6.51
N GLU A 71 2.22 5.01 -6.49
CA GLU A 71 3.18 4.41 -7.45
C GLU A 71 3.41 2.93 -7.16
N LEU A 72 3.36 2.54 -5.87
CA LEU A 72 3.49 1.15 -5.41
C LEU A 72 2.37 0.78 -4.43
N ALA A 73 1.75 -0.38 -4.64
CA ALA A 73 0.92 -1.02 -3.64
C ALA A 73 1.60 -2.28 -3.07
N VAL A 74 1.58 -2.45 -1.75
CA VAL A 74 1.97 -3.68 -1.07
C VAL A 74 0.71 -4.38 -0.58
N VAL A 75 0.49 -5.63 -0.98
CA VAL A 75 -0.74 -6.38 -0.76
C VAL A 75 -0.53 -7.43 0.33
N ALA A 76 -0.99 -7.11 1.54
CA ALA A 76 -0.91 -7.96 2.73
C ALA A 76 -2.31 -8.43 3.19
N VAL A 77 -3.13 -8.92 2.26
CA VAL A 77 -4.49 -9.44 2.53
C VAL A 77 -4.55 -10.96 2.39
N PRO A 78 -5.60 -11.63 2.94
CA PRO A 78 -5.81 -13.06 2.69
C PRO A 78 -5.89 -13.38 1.20
N ALA A 79 -5.36 -14.54 0.79
CA ALA A 79 -5.24 -14.94 -0.62
C ALA A 79 -6.56 -14.84 -1.41
N ALA A 80 -7.69 -15.17 -0.77
CA ALA A 80 -9.01 -15.09 -1.40
C ALA A 80 -9.43 -13.66 -1.80
N ALA A 81 -8.91 -12.64 -1.15
CA ALA A 81 -9.21 -11.23 -1.43
C ALA A 81 -8.30 -10.63 -2.51
N VAL A 82 -7.16 -11.27 -2.83
CA VAL A 82 -6.15 -10.74 -3.75
C VAL A 82 -6.73 -10.42 -5.15
N PRO A 83 -7.53 -11.28 -5.80
CA PRO A 83 -8.05 -10.98 -7.14
C PRO A 83 -8.87 -9.67 -7.19
N GLN A 84 -9.71 -9.44 -6.18
CA GLN A 84 -10.50 -8.20 -6.11
C GLN A 84 -9.61 -6.99 -5.84
N VAL A 85 -8.65 -7.11 -4.91
CA VAL A 85 -7.70 -6.03 -4.61
C VAL A 85 -6.90 -5.63 -5.85
N ILE A 86 -6.41 -6.60 -6.64
CA ILE A 86 -5.67 -6.31 -7.87
C ILE A 86 -6.58 -5.63 -8.90
N ALA A 87 -7.83 -6.03 -9.03
CA ALA A 87 -8.80 -5.37 -9.91
C ALA A 87 -9.06 -3.92 -9.48
N ASP A 88 -9.25 -3.67 -8.19
CA ASP A 88 -9.50 -2.34 -7.63
C ASP A 88 -8.28 -1.43 -7.78
N LEU A 89 -7.07 -1.95 -7.53
CA LEU A 89 -5.81 -1.24 -7.76
C LEU A 89 -5.63 -0.88 -9.24
N GLY A 90 -5.95 -1.80 -10.16
CA GLY A 90 -5.93 -1.57 -11.59
C GLY A 90 -6.90 -0.47 -12.01
N ALA A 91 -8.14 -0.50 -11.48
CA ALA A 91 -9.15 0.54 -11.73
C ALA A 91 -8.72 1.91 -11.17
N ALA A 92 -8.00 1.93 -10.05
CA ALA A 92 -7.42 3.14 -9.47
C ALA A 92 -6.18 3.64 -10.25
N GLY A 93 -5.65 2.88 -11.20
CA GLY A 93 -4.50 3.27 -12.02
C GLY A 93 -3.13 2.96 -11.39
N VAL A 94 -3.08 2.10 -10.37
CA VAL A 94 -1.83 1.65 -9.76
C VAL A 94 -1.09 0.74 -10.72
N LYS A 95 0.20 1.02 -10.95
CA LYS A 95 1.00 0.33 -11.97
C LYS A 95 1.78 -0.87 -11.45
N ILE A 96 2.09 -0.90 -10.17
CA ILE A 96 2.88 -1.96 -9.53
C ILE A 96 2.22 -2.37 -8.21
N ALA A 97 2.01 -3.67 -8.05
CA ALA A 97 1.55 -4.31 -6.82
C ALA A 97 2.51 -5.44 -6.45
N VAL A 98 2.88 -5.53 -5.17
CA VAL A 98 3.78 -6.54 -4.58
C VAL A 98 3.04 -7.33 -3.51
#